data_AF-A0AAE7BE81-F1
#
_entry.id   AF-A0AAE7BE81-F1
#
_cell.length_a   1.000
_cell.length_b   1.000
_cell.length_c   1.000
_cell.angle_alpha   90.00
_cell.angle_beta   90.00
_cell.angle_gamma   90.00
#
_symmetry.space_group_name_H-M   'P 1'
#
loop_
_entity.id
_entity.type
_entity.pdbx_description
1 polymer ?
#
loop_
_entity_poly.entity_id
_entity_poly.type
_entity_poly.pdbx_seq_one_letter_code
_entity_poly.pdbx_strand_id
1 'polypeptide(L)'
;MLNVTLLTSVAKSALVGAVATKIVDTLVSSKINNKIEQTKWLRNTKLDLFSKLTEEIMLIDNENFKTQLKDIKRISAKIILLVNDRKLEDKIEDYITRLNRFSQNEKIERNALSLVNKDMISFLQKNIRL
;
A
#
# COMPACT_ATOMS: atom_id res chain seq x y z
N MET A 1 -3.04 56.17 37.73
CA MET A 1 -2.25 54.90 37.65
C MET A 1 -2.95 53.88 36.74
N LEU A 2 -3.29 54.23 35.49
CA LEU A 2 -4.20 53.40 34.67
C LEU A 2 -3.58 52.67 33.47
N ASN A 3 -2.25 52.68 33.29
CA ASN A 3 -1.68 52.29 31.98
C ASN A 3 -0.84 51.01 31.96
N VAL A 4 -0.26 50.58 33.08
CA VAL A 4 0.64 49.40 33.11
C VAL A 4 -0.16 48.08 33.20
N THR A 5 -1.29 48.08 33.89
CA THR A 5 -2.13 46.89 34.09
C THR A 5 -2.88 46.49 32.81
N LEU A 6 -3.29 47.47 31.99
CA LEU A 6 -3.93 47.22 30.70
C LEU A 6 -2.91 46.71 29.66
N LEU A 7 -1.73 47.32 29.58
CA LEU A 7 -0.64 46.86 28.70
C LEU A 7 -0.15 45.44 29.03
N THR A 8 -0.04 45.11 30.33
CA THR A 8 0.36 43.75 30.76
C THR A 8 -0.74 42.71 30.54
N SER A 9 -2.03 43.09 30.63
CA SER A 9 -3.16 42.21 30.31
C SER A 9 -3.28 41.93 28.81
N VAL A 10 -3.10 42.95 27.96
CA VAL A 10 -3.08 42.79 26.49
C VAL A 10 -1.86 41.98 26.05
N ALA A 11 -0.68 42.22 26.63
CA ALA A 11 0.53 41.45 26.34
C ALA A 11 0.41 39.97 26.76
N LYS A 12 -0.16 39.68 27.94
CA LYS A 12 -0.44 38.30 28.37
C LYS A 12 -1.47 37.62 27.47
N SER A 13 -2.53 38.32 27.06
CA SER A 13 -3.56 37.78 26.17
C SER A 13 -3.04 37.55 24.75
N ALA A 14 -2.19 38.44 24.24
CA ALA A 14 -1.51 38.28 22.95
C ALA A 14 -0.47 37.15 22.98
N LEU A 15 0.24 36.95 24.10
CA LEU A 15 1.14 35.81 24.32
C LEU A 15 0.38 34.49 24.37
N VAL A 16 -0.74 34.42 25.11
CA VAL A 16 -1.59 33.22 25.14
C VAL A 16 -2.23 32.95 23.77
N GLY A 17 -2.66 34.00 23.07
CA GLY A 17 -3.14 33.92 21.69
C GLY A 17 -2.08 33.38 20.72
N ALA A 18 -0.85 33.92 20.77
CA ALA A 18 0.25 33.47 19.91
C ALA A 18 0.69 32.03 20.20
N VAL A 19 0.72 31.63 21.48
CA VAL A 19 1.04 30.25 21.88
C VAL A 19 -0.07 29.30 21.44
N ALA A 20 -1.34 29.66 21.63
CA ALA A 20 -2.48 28.85 21.19
C ALA A 20 -2.51 28.68 19.66
N THR A 21 -2.33 29.76 18.90
CA THR A 21 -2.26 29.73 17.44
C THR A 21 -1.09 28.85 16.97
N LYS A 22 0.10 28.98 17.57
CA LYS A 22 1.25 28.16 17.22
C LYS A 22 1.04 26.67 17.52
N ILE A 23 0.34 26.32 18.61
CA ILE A 23 -0.01 24.93 18.93
C ILE A 23 -0.99 24.39 17.90
N VAL A 24 -2.05 25.14 17.56
CA VAL A 24 -3.02 24.73 16.54
C VAL A 24 -2.34 24.55 15.18
N ASP A 25 -1.50 25.50 14.77
CA ASP A 25 -0.74 25.41 13.51
C ASP A 25 0.21 24.22 13.49
N THR A 26 0.85 23.92 14.62
CA THR A 26 1.71 22.74 14.76
C THR A 26 0.91 21.45 14.67
N LEU A 27 -0.27 21.38 15.28
CA LEU A 27 -1.16 20.21 15.24
C LEU A 27 -1.74 19.98 13.83
N VAL A 28 -2.17 21.04 13.16
CA VAL A 28 -2.69 20.99 11.78
C VAL A 28 -1.57 20.59 10.83
N SER A 29 -0.39 21.22 10.94
CA SER A 29 0.77 20.89 10.13
C SER A 29 1.26 19.47 10.37
N SER A 30 1.27 19.01 11.63
CA SER A 30 1.61 17.63 11.99
C SER A 30 0.62 16.64 11.38
N LYS A 31 -0.69 16.92 11.43
CA LYS A 31 -1.73 16.07 10.84
C LYS A 31 -1.61 16.00 9.31
N ILE A 32 -1.34 17.13 8.65
CA ILE A 32 -1.13 17.20 7.20
C ILE A 32 0.14 16.45 6.82
N ASN A 33 1.25 16.69 7.52
CA ASN A 33 2.52 16.03 7.27
C ASN A 33 2.41 14.51 7.46
N ASN A 34 1.75 14.07 8.53
CA ASN A 34 1.46 12.66 8.77
C ASN A 34 0.63 12.05 7.64
N LYS A 35 -0.39 12.76 7.12
CA LYS A 35 -1.18 12.27 5.99
C LYS A 35 -0.36 12.15 4.70
N ILE A 36 0.52 13.10 4.43
CA ILE A 36 1.43 13.07 3.28
C ILE A 36 2.41 11.89 3.41
N GLU A 37 2.99 11.71 4.59
CA GLU A 37 3.92 10.62 4.87
C GLU A 37 3.25 9.26 4.75
N GLN A 38 2.05 9.10 5.31
CA GLN A 38 1.23 7.89 5.16
C GLN A 38 0.92 7.59 3.69
N THR A 39 0.64 8.62 2.89
CA THR A 39 0.37 8.46 1.45
C THR A 39 1.63 8.03 0.69
N LYS A 40 2.78 8.64 0.97
CA LYS A 40 4.06 8.26 0.37
C LYS A 40 4.45 6.84 0.76
N TRP A 41 4.33 6.51 2.05
CA TRP A 41 4.58 5.18 2.58
C TRP A 41 3.69 4.15 1.88
N LEU A 42 2.38 4.38 1.84
CA LEU A 42 1.42 3.48 1.19
C LEU A 42 1.77 3.25 -0.29
N ARG A 43 2.11 4.31 -1.03
CA ARG A 43 2.52 4.20 -2.43
C ARG A 43 3.78 3.36 -2.59
N ASN A 44 4.80 3.62 -1.79
CA ASN A 44 6.07 2.89 -1.84
C ASN A 44 5.88 1.41 -1.46
N THR A 45 5.08 1.12 -0.43
CA THR A 45 4.78 -0.25 -0.03
C THR A 45 3.97 -0.99 -1.08
N LYS A 46 2.99 -0.34 -1.72
CA LYS A 46 2.26 -0.93 -2.86
C LYS A 46 3.21 -1.28 -4.00
N LEU A 47 4.10 -0.36 -4.37
CA LEU A 47 5.08 -0.58 -5.42
C LEU A 47 6.00 -1.76 -5.09
N ASP A 48 6.56 -1.80 -3.88
CA ASP A 48 7.42 -2.91 -3.42
C ASP A 48 6.70 -4.26 -3.47
N LEU A 49 5.46 -4.32 -2.96
CA LEU A 49 4.67 -5.55 -2.97
C LEU A 49 4.28 -6.00 -4.39
N PHE A 50 3.91 -5.07 -5.28
CA PHE A 50 3.59 -5.40 -6.65
C PHE A 50 4.81 -5.85 -7.46
N SER A 51 5.97 -5.23 -7.23
CA SER A 51 7.24 -5.68 -7.82
C SER A 51 7.58 -7.10 -7.36
N LYS A 52 7.57 -7.36 -6.05
CA LYS A 52 7.82 -8.70 -5.50
C LYS A 52 6.84 -9.75 -6.01
N LEU A 53 5.55 -9.41 -6.07
CA LEU A 53 4.55 -10.33 -6.63
C LEU A 53 4.86 -10.65 -8.10
N THR A 54 5.21 -9.63 -8.90
CA THR A 54 5.55 -9.80 -10.31
C THR A 54 6.78 -10.70 -10.49
N GLU A 55 7.82 -10.50 -9.67
CA GLU A 55 9.03 -11.32 -9.66
C GLU A 55 8.69 -12.79 -9.37
N GLU A 56 7.92 -13.08 -8.31
CA GLU A 56 7.51 -14.44 -7.99
C GLU A 56 6.66 -15.09 -9.10
N ILE A 57 5.79 -14.32 -9.75
CA ILE A 57 5.01 -14.80 -10.91
C ILE A 57 5.91 -15.14 -12.10
N MET A 58 7.00 -14.39 -12.30
CA MET A 58 7.96 -14.65 -13.37
C MET A 58 8.85 -15.86 -13.09
N LEU A 59 9.18 -16.09 -11.81
CA LEU A 59 10.01 -17.20 -11.38
C LEU A 59 9.25 -18.53 -11.34
N ILE A 60 7.92 -18.51 -11.36
CA ILE A 60 7.12 -19.72 -11.19
C ILE A 60 7.47 -20.78 -12.25
N ASP A 61 7.96 -21.92 -11.79
CA ASP A 61 8.43 -23.04 -12.61
C ASP A 61 7.79 -24.35 -12.15
N ASN A 62 8.03 -25.44 -12.89
CA ASN A 62 7.45 -26.74 -12.56
C ASN A 62 8.17 -27.46 -11.41
N GLU A 63 9.42 -27.12 -11.11
CA GLU A 63 10.26 -27.82 -10.14
C GLU A 63 9.94 -27.38 -8.71
N ASN A 64 9.70 -26.07 -8.53
CA ASN A 64 9.48 -25.42 -7.25
C ASN A 64 8.06 -24.82 -7.12
N PHE A 65 7.14 -25.21 -8.01
CA PHE A 65 5.80 -24.64 -8.15
C PHE A 65 5.06 -24.46 -6.81
N LYS A 66 5.08 -25.47 -5.94
CA LYS A 66 4.37 -25.43 -4.65
C LYS A 66 4.94 -24.40 -3.69
N THR A 67 6.27 -24.23 -3.66
CA THR A 67 6.95 -23.24 -2.82
C THR A 67 6.65 -21.84 -3.34
N GLN A 68 6.82 -21.63 -4.66
CA GLN A 68 6.54 -20.34 -5.30
C GLN A 68 5.07 -19.94 -5.17
N LEU A 69 4.14 -20.90 -5.28
CA LEU A 69 2.72 -20.67 -5.02
C LEU A 69 2.45 -20.20 -3.59
N LYS A 70 3.18 -20.73 -2.60
CA LYS A 70 3.05 -20.30 -1.20
C LYS A 70 3.54 -18.85 -1.03
N ASP A 71 4.63 -18.48 -1.69
CA ASP A 71 5.18 -17.12 -1.63
C ASP A 71 4.27 -16.11 -2.36
N ILE A 72 3.74 -16.49 -3.53
CA ILE A 72 2.70 -15.72 -4.24
C ILE A 72 1.49 -15.48 -3.34
N LYS A 73 0.97 -16.52 -2.67
CA LYS A 73 -0.16 -16.38 -1.72
C LYS A 73 0.17 -15.43 -0.58
N ARG A 74 1.40 -15.50 -0.04
CA ARG A 74 1.84 -14.67 1.07
C ARG A 74 1.91 -13.19 0.68
N ILE A 75 2.48 -12.88 -0.48
CA ILE A 75 2.57 -11.50 -0.98
C ILE A 75 1.16 -10.98 -1.32
N SER A 76 0.34 -11.81 -1.96
CA SER A 76 -1.06 -11.51 -2.30
C SER A 76 -1.89 -11.15 -1.07
N ALA A 77 -1.77 -11.89 0.03
CA ALA A 77 -2.48 -11.57 1.27
C ALA A 77 -2.07 -10.21 1.86
N LYS A 78 -0.77 -9.85 1.77
CA LYS A 78 -0.29 -8.52 2.19
C LYS A 78 -0.88 -7.41 1.33
N ILE A 79 -0.98 -7.64 0.02
CA ILE A 79 -1.58 -6.70 -0.92
C ILE A 79 -3.06 -6.49 -0.60
N ILE A 80 -3.83 -7.57 -0.46
CA ILE A 80 -5.28 -7.49 -0.16
C ILE A 80 -5.51 -6.72 1.15
N LEU A 81 -4.70 -6.98 2.19
CA LEU A 81 -4.82 -6.26 3.46
C LEU A 81 -4.47 -4.77 3.34
N LEU A 82 -3.48 -4.43 2.50
CA LEU A 82 -2.98 -3.07 2.34
C LEU A 82 -3.86 -2.22 1.41
N VAL A 83 -4.46 -2.84 0.40
CA VAL A 83 -5.16 -2.14 -0.68
C VAL A 83 -6.67 -2.34 -0.56
N ASN A 84 -7.40 -1.24 -0.37
CA ASN A 84 -8.86 -1.24 -0.42
C ASN A 84 -9.37 -1.14 -1.88
N ASP A 85 -9.01 -2.11 -2.71
CA ASP A 85 -9.45 -2.21 -4.10
C ASP A 85 -10.05 -3.59 -4.35
N ARG A 86 -11.38 -3.64 -4.44
CA ARG A 86 -12.13 -4.88 -4.61
C ARG A 86 -11.81 -5.58 -5.92
N LYS A 87 -11.56 -4.84 -7.00
CA LYS A 87 -11.25 -5.43 -8.31
C LYS A 87 -9.88 -6.10 -8.29
N LEU A 88 -8.92 -5.50 -7.59
CA LEU A 88 -7.59 -6.09 -7.38
C LEU A 88 -7.68 -7.35 -6.52
N GLU A 89 -8.45 -7.31 -5.43
CA GLU A 89 -8.70 -8.45 -4.56
C GLU A 89 -9.28 -9.64 -5.34
N ASP A 90 -10.41 -9.43 -6.04
CA ASP A 90 -11.06 -10.48 -6.83
C ASP A 90 -10.10 -11.05 -7.89
N LYS A 91 -9.31 -10.19 -8.56
CA LYS A 91 -8.34 -10.61 -9.57
C LYS A 91 -7.20 -11.46 -8.99
N ILE A 92 -6.72 -11.11 -7.80
CA ILE A 92 -5.68 -11.87 -7.08
C ILE A 92 -6.23 -13.24 -6.66
N GLU A 93 -7.45 -13.30 -6.13
CA GLU A 93 -8.10 -14.55 -5.72
C GLU A 93 -8.33 -15.48 -6.91
N ASP A 94 -8.79 -14.96 -8.04
CA ASP A 94 -8.94 -15.70 -9.29
C ASP A 94 -7.61 -16.28 -9.76
N TYR A 95 -6.54 -15.47 -9.71
CA TYR A 95 -5.20 -15.91 -10.09
C TYR A 95 -4.70 -17.04 -9.18
N ILE A 96 -4.80 -16.89 -7.86
CA ILE A 96 -4.43 -17.93 -6.89
C ILE A 96 -5.24 -19.21 -7.12
N THR A 97 -6.54 -19.09 -7.41
CA THR A 97 -7.40 -20.24 -7.69
C THR A 97 -6.93 -21.01 -8.93
N ARG A 98 -6.55 -20.30 -10.00
CA ARG A 98 -5.97 -20.92 -11.20
C ARG A 98 -4.64 -21.61 -10.89
N LEU A 99 -3.75 -20.97 -10.13
CA LEU A 99 -2.49 -21.60 -9.71
C LEU A 99 -2.70 -22.86 -8.86
N ASN A 100 -3.70 -22.85 -7.96
CA ASN A 100 -4.04 -24.05 -7.18
C ASN A 100 -4.47 -25.20 -8.08
N ARG A 101 -5.23 -24.94 -9.14
CA ARG A 101 -5.62 -25.97 -10.13
C ARG A 101 -4.39 -26.54 -10.84
N PHE A 102 -3.45 -25.70 -11.26
CA PHE A 102 -2.19 -26.17 -11.82
C PHE A 102 -1.39 -27.02 -10.83
N SER A 103 -1.40 -26.69 -9.54
CA SER A 103 -0.75 -27.46 -8.47
C SER A 103 -1.30 -28.88 -8.29
N GLN A 104 -2.56 -29.09 -8.68
CA GLN A 104 -3.27 -30.37 -8.56
C GLN A 104 -3.08 -31.29 -9.77
N ASN A 105 -2.61 -30.75 -10.90
CA ASN A 105 -2.39 -31.52 -12.12
C ASN A 105 -1.04 -32.26 -12.05
N GLU A 106 -1.00 -33.51 -12.54
CA GLU A 106 0.25 -34.29 -12.64
C GLU A 106 1.30 -33.62 -13.54
N LYS A 107 0.83 -32.88 -14.56
CA LYS A 107 1.67 -32.08 -15.44
C LYS A 107 1.09 -30.68 -15.58
N ILE A 108 1.93 -29.69 -15.33
CA ILE A 108 1.59 -28.28 -15.53
C ILE A 108 1.76 -27.95 -17.01
N GLU A 109 0.65 -27.53 -17.64
CA GLU A 109 0.65 -27.05 -19.01
C GLU A 109 1.30 -25.66 -19.08
N ARG A 110 2.57 -25.62 -19.53
CA ARG A 110 3.40 -24.40 -19.53
C ARG A 110 2.78 -23.24 -20.32
N ASN A 111 2.10 -23.53 -21.42
CA ASN A 111 1.46 -22.50 -22.25
C ASN A 111 0.28 -21.85 -21.52
N ALA A 112 -0.57 -22.66 -20.89
CA ALA A 112 -1.70 -22.18 -20.10
C ALA A 112 -1.23 -21.40 -18.87
N LEU A 113 -0.21 -21.88 -18.16
CA LEU A 113 0.39 -21.17 -17.02
C LEU A 113 0.98 -19.83 -17.47
N SER A 114 1.76 -19.81 -18.55
CA SER A 114 2.35 -18.57 -19.09
C SER A 114 1.29 -17.53 -19.45
N LEU A 115 0.16 -17.95 -20.02
CA LEU A 115 -0.94 -17.06 -20.36
C LEU A 115 -1.56 -16.43 -19.10
N VAL A 116 -1.83 -17.25 -18.08
CA VAL A 116 -2.38 -16.78 -16.80
C VAL A 116 -1.42 -15.83 -16.09
N ASN A 117 -0.13 -16.11 -16.12
CA ASN A 117 0.91 -15.25 -15.55
C ASN A 117 0.99 -13.90 -16.28
N LYS A 118 1.01 -13.91 -17.62
CA LYS A 118 1.05 -12.68 -18.44
C LYS A 118 -0.15 -11.79 -18.20
N ASP A 119 -1.35 -12.37 -18.09
CA ASP A 119 -2.57 -11.63 -17.78
C ASP A 119 -2.48 -10.95 -16.41
N MET A 120 -2.00 -11.67 -15.39
CA MET A 120 -1.82 -11.11 -14.04
C MET A 120 -0.76 -10.01 -14.01
N ILE A 121 0.40 -10.22 -14.65
CA ILE A 121 1.47 -9.22 -14.76
C ILE A 121 0.94 -7.96 -15.46
N SER A 122 0.22 -8.10 -16.58
CA SER A 122 -0.37 -6.97 -17.30
C SER A 122 -1.36 -6.20 -16.43
N PHE A 123 -2.16 -6.91 -15.64
CA PHE A 123 -3.08 -6.29 -14.69
C PHE A 123 -2.33 -5.49 -13.61
N LEU A 124 -1.32 -6.07 -12.97
CA LEU A 124 -0.50 -5.39 -11.95
C LEU A 124 0.19 -4.15 -12.53
N GLN A 125 0.77 -4.24 -13.72
CA GLN A 125 1.42 -3.11 -14.39
C GLN A 125 0.47 -1.94 -14.65
N LYS A 126 -0.79 -2.21 -15.01
CA LYS A 126 -1.81 -1.16 -15.18
C LYS A 126 -2.13 -0.47 -13.85
N ASN A 127 -2.14 -1.22 -12.75
CA ASN A 127 -2.40 -0.69 -11.41
C ASN A 127 -1.21 0.06 -10.79
N ILE A 128 0.03 -0.18 -11.27
CA ILE A 128 1.23 0.57 -10.89
C ILE A 128 1.31 1.94 -11.58
N ARG A 129 0.68 2.11 -12.75
CA ARG A 129 0.72 3.36 -13.56
C ARG A 129 -0.17 4.50 -13.03
N LEU A 130 -0.63 4.44 -11.78
CA LEU A 130 -1.46 5.45 -11.10
C LEU A 130 -0.68 6.12 -9.97
#